data_AF-A0A7C3ZIF5-F1
#
_entry.id   AF-A0A7C3ZIF5-F1
#
_cell.length_a   1.000
_cell.length_b   1.000
_cell.length_c   1.000
_cell.angle_alpha   90.00
_cell.angle_beta   90.00
_cell.angle_gamma   90.00
#
_symmetry.space_group_name_H-M   'P 1'
#
loop_
_entity.id
_entity.type
_entity.pdbx_description
1 polymer ?
#
loop_
_entity_poly.entity_id
_entity_poly.type
_entity_poly.pdbx_seq_one_letter_code
_entity_poly.pdbx_strand_id
1 'polypeptide(L)'
;MITVQHIKCKPCREAGVCVRTGECCRIREEMTIDPSQEKTLKEHVYANSGVIYLYPFSRYTISLTHPEAQWMAQQAKRRGITLKILPKKVLYDPANSIAVVFDWFVDHDVCPFLEGKANCTIYLNRPQICKDFPFHHLQNNQLEEIKTFISERKFELLDEPYDEIVRRARESLLSQGIEI
;
A
#
# COMPACT_ATOMS: atom_id res chain seq x y z
N MET A 1 -0.78 3.44 -19.02
CA MET A 1 -2.02 2.95 -18.37
C MET A 1 -1.70 1.60 -17.76
N ILE A 2 -1.48 1.54 -16.45
CA ILE A 2 -1.39 0.25 -15.74
C ILE A 2 -2.83 -0.20 -15.53
N THR A 3 -3.21 -1.28 -16.20
CA THR A 3 -4.52 -1.91 -16.07
C THR A 3 -4.73 -2.29 -14.60
N VAL A 4 -5.67 -1.60 -13.96
CA VAL A 4 -6.14 -1.94 -12.61
C VAL A 4 -6.61 -3.40 -12.66
N GLN A 5 -6.03 -4.21 -11.78
CA GLN A 5 -6.29 -5.64 -11.62
C GLN A 5 -7.75 -5.98 -11.91
N HIS A 6 -7.97 -6.91 -12.85
CA HIS A 6 -9.25 -7.56 -13.04
C HIS A 6 -9.79 -8.00 -11.67
N ILE A 7 -10.94 -7.47 -11.28
CA ILE A 7 -11.67 -7.88 -10.09
C ILE A 7 -11.92 -9.40 -10.19
N LYS A 8 -11.16 -10.19 -9.42
CA LYS A 8 -11.13 -11.65 -9.60
C LYS A 8 -12.33 -12.37 -9.03
N CYS A 9 -12.98 -11.81 -8.00
CA CYS A 9 -14.17 -12.42 -7.44
C CYS A 9 -15.36 -12.18 -8.37
N LYS A 10 -15.52 -13.03 -9.40
CA LYS A 10 -16.67 -13.02 -10.31
C LYS A 10 -18.00 -13.01 -9.53
N PRO A 11 -18.20 -13.84 -8.48
CA PRO A 11 -19.43 -13.81 -7.69
C PRO A 11 -19.68 -12.46 -7.01
N CYS A 12 -18.62 -11.83 -6.48
CA CYS A 12 -18.75 -10.53 -5.82
C CYS A 12 -19.09 -9.44 -6.82
N ARG A 13 -18.47 -9.47 -8.01
CA ARG A 13 -18.75 -8.51 -9.10
C ARG A 13 -20.20 -8.61 -9.59
N GLU A 14 -20.70 -9.84 -9.79
CA GLU A 14 -22.09 -10.08 -10.20
C GLU A 14 -23.09 -9.63 -9.14
N ALA A 15 -22.80 -9.86 -7.86
CA ALA A 15 -23.63 -9.42 -6.75
C ALA A 15 -23.50 -7.91 -6.43
N GLY A 16 -22.44 -7.27 -6.92
CA GLY A 16 -22.10 -5.89 -6.60
C GLY A 16 -21.66 -5.62 -5.16
N VAL A 17 -21.36 -6.67 -4.39
CA VAL A 17 -20.95 -6.60 -2.99
C VAL A 17 -20.08 -7.82 -2.65
N CYS A 18 -19.27 -7.74 -1.60
CA CYS A 18 -18.56 -8.91 -1.09
C CYS A 18 -19.55 -9.99 -0.62
N VAL A 19 -19.58 -11.12 -1.33
CA VAL A 19 -20.38 -12.32 -0.97
C VAL A 19 -19.58 -13.37 -0.18
N ARG A 20 -18.43 -12.97 0.36
CA ARG A 20 -17.57 -13.78 1.25
C ARG A 20 -17.08 -15.09 0.60
N THR A 21 -16.67 -15.07 -0.66
CA THR A 21 -16.01 -16.25 -1.27
C THR A 21 -14.59 -16.48 -0.74
N GLY A 22 -13.95 -15.42 -0.21
CA GLY A 22 -12.55 -15.42 0.23
C GLY A 22 -11.53 -15.28 -0.90
N GLU A 23 -11.97 -15.23 -2.17
CA GLU A 23 -11.07 -15.10 -3.33
C GLU A 23 -10.34 -13.76 -3.35
N CYS A 24 -11.04 -12.65 -3.06
CA CYS A 24 -10.42 -11.33 -2.99
C CYS A 24 -9.47 -11.15 -1.79
N CYS A 25 -9.46 -12.09 -0.85
CA CYS A 25 -8.53 -12.13 0.28
C CYS A 25 -7.24 -12.89 -0.05
N ARG A 26 -7.10 -13.43 -1.27
CA ARG A 26 -5.92 -14.16 -1.76
C ARG A 26 -5.29 -13.32 -2.87
N ILE A 27 -4.49 -12.35 -2.45
CA ILE A 27 -4.29 -11.11 -3.23
C ILE A 27 -3.04 -11.18 -4.09
N ARG A 28 -2.02 -11.96 -3.68
CA ARG A 28 -0.77 -12.07 -4.41
C ARG A 28 -0.92 -13.05 -5.58
N GLU A 29 -1.23 -12.49 -6.75
CA GLU A 29 -0.82 -13.10 -8.01
C GLU A 29 0.49 -12.46 -8.47
N GLU A 30 1.30 -13.24 -9.18
CA GLU A 30 2.56 -12.78 -9.75
C GLU A 30 2.30 -11.71 -10.80
N MET A 31 2.40 -10.44 -10.39
CA MET A 31 2.64 -9.38 -11.34
C MET A 31 4.08 -9.50 -11.82
N THR A 32 4.26 -9.96 -13.04
CA THR A 32 5.56 -10.06 -13.69
C THR A 32 5.86 -8.74 -14.41
N ILE A 33 6.62 -7.88 -13.74
CA ILE A 33 7.24 -6.69 -14.35
C ILE A 33 8.74 -6.90 -14.38
N ASP A 34 9.38 -6.57 -15.50
CA ASP A 34 10.82 -6.61 -15.60
C ASP A 34 11.45 -5.61 -14.60
N PRO A 35 12.48 -5.97 -13.83
CA PRO A 35 13.06 -5.09 -12.82
C PRO A 35 13.54 -3.72 -13.36
N SER A 36 14.02 -3.67 -14.61
CA SER A 36 14.46 -2.40 -15.22
C SER A 36 13.28 -1.51 -15.60
N GLN A 37 12.19 -2.11 -16.08
CA GLN A 37 10.93 -1.41 -16.36
C GLN A 37 10.30 -0.89 -15.07
N GLU A 38 10.33 -1.71 -14.01
CA GLU A 38 9.86 -1.30 -12.69
C GLU A 38 10.66 -0.11 -12.15
N LYS A 39 11.99 -0.15 -12.25
CA LYS A 39 12.85 0.96 -11.85
C LYS A 39 12.50 2.25 -12.60
N THR A 40 12.41 2.17 -13.93
CA THR A 40 12.03 3.31 -14.78
C THR A 40 10.68 3.90 -14.38
N LEU A 41 9.71 3.04 -14.06
CA LEU A 41 8.39 3.47 -13.62
C LEU A 41 8.45 4.17 -12.25
N LYS A 42 9.25 3.66 -11.30
CA LYS A 42 9.43 4.27 -9.99
C LYS A 42 10.13 5.63 -10.07
N GLU A 43 11.16 5.75 -10.91
CA GLU A 43 11.84 7.02 -11.22
C GLU A 43 10.84 8.04 -11.79
N HIS A 44 10.05 7.62 -12.76
CA HIS A 44 9.01 8.48 -13.34
C HIS A 44 7.97 8.91 -12.30
N VAL A 45 7.51 8.01 -11.44
CA VAL A 45 6.57 8.37 -10.37
C VAL A 45 7.20 9.36 -9.40
N TYR A 46 8.45 9.15 -8.98
CA TYR A 46 9.14 10.07 -8.09
C TYR A 46 9.25 11.46 -8.70
N ALA A 47 9.73 11.57 -9.95
CA ALA A 47 9.88 12.86 -10.63
C ALA A 47 8.56 13.66 -10.73
N ASN A 48 7.41 12.97 -10.82
CA ASN A 48 6.11 13.62 -10.98
C ASN A 48 5.32 13.83 -9.68
N SER A 49 5.69 13.15 -8.59
CA SER A 49 4.86 13.11 -7.38
C SER A 49 5.63 13.11 -6.06
N GLY A 50 6.95 12.98 -6.08
CA GLY A 50 7.79 12.79 -4.90
C GLY A 50 7.64 11.44 -4.19
N VAL A 51 6.82 10.54 -4.73
CA VAL A 51 6.54 9.23 -4.12
C VAL A 51 7.69 8.26 -4.33
N ILE A 52 8.11 7.64 -3.24
CA ILE A 52 9.14 6.60 -3.20
C ILE A 52 8.44 5.27 -2.88
N TYR A 53 8.69 4.24 -3.70
CA TYR A 53 8.22 2.88 -3.48
C TYR A 53 9.39 1.98 -3.07
N LEU A 54 9.37 1.55 -1.80
CA LEU A 54 10.48 0.79 -1.22
C LEU A 54 10.59 -0.65 -1.72
N TYR A 55 9.50 -1.25 -2.19
CA TYR A 55 9.41 -2.68 -2.48
C TYR A 55 9.04 -2.96 -3.94
N PRO A 56 9.31 -4.19 -4.44
CA PRO A 56 8.80 -4.63 -5.73
C PRO A 56 7.29 -4.42 -5.84
N PHE A 57 6.81 -3.93 -6.99
CA PHE A 57 5.38 -3.67 -7.14
C PHE A 57 4.53 -4.95 -6.95
N SER A 58 5.09 -6.11 -7.27
CA SER A 58 4.48 -7.44 -7.07
C SER A 58 4.24 -7.80 -5.59
N ARG A 59 4.93 -7.13 -4.65
CA ARG A 59 4.76 -7.39 -3.21
C ARG A 59 3.55 -6.67 -2.62
N TYR A 60 3.17 -5.53 -3.19
CA TYR A 60 2.10 -4.68 -2.65
C TYR A 60 0.73 -5.33 -2.79
N THR A 61 -0.05 -5.30 -1.71
CA THR A 61 -1.42 -5.82 -1.68
C THR A 61 -2.41 -4.66 -1.44
N ILE A 62 -3.23 -4.74 -0.39
CA ILE A 62 -4.16 -3.70 0.03
C ILE A 62 -3.41 -2.50 0.60
N SER A 63 -3.70 -1.31 0.07
CA SER A 63 -3.28 -0.05 0.69
C SER A 63 -4.10 0.19 1.96
N LEU A 64 -3.43 0.72 2.99
CA LEU A 64 -4.01 1.14 4.25
C LEU A 64 -3.58 2.57 4.54
N THR A 65 -4.51 3.39 5.01
CA THR A 65 -4.19 4.65 5.69
C THR A 65 -3.48 4.36 7.01
N HIS A 66 -2.79 5.36 7.58
CA HIS A 66 -2.14 5.19 8.89
C HIS A 66 -3.11 4.74 10.01
N PRO A 67 -4.32 5.31 10.16
CA PRO A 67 -5.28 4.81 11.15
C PRO A 67 -5.73 3.37 10.89
N GLU A 68 -5.93 2.97 9.64
CA GLU A 68 -6.28 1.58 9.30
C GLU A 68 -5.15 0.61 9.62
N ALA A 69 -3.91 0.98 9.33
CA ALA A 69 -2.73 0.20 9.69
C ALA A 69 -2.63 -0.02 11.21
N GLN A 70 -2.76 1.05 12.00
CA GLN A 70 -2.75 0.97 13.46
C GLN A 70 -3.89 0.10 13.98
N TRP A 71 -5.10 0.29 13.46
CA TRP A 71 -6.27 -0.46 13.87
C TRP A 71 -6.13 -1.96 13.53
N MET A 72 -5.66 -2.31 12.34
CA MET A 72 -5.44 -3.70 11.95
C MET A 72 -4.37 -4.37 12.81
N ALA A 73 -3.26 -3.68 13.10
CA ALA A 73 -2.22 -4.18 14.01
C ALA A 73 -2.78 -4.49 15.40
N GLN A 74 -3.65 -3.62 15.94
CA GLN A 74 -4.33 -3.85 17.20
C GLN A 74 -5.27 -5.06 17.15
N GLN A 75 -6.02 -5.24 16.05
CA GLN A 75 -6.90 -6.41 15.90
C GLN A 75 -6.11 -7.71 15.81
N ALA A 76 -4.97 -7.71 15.11
CA ALA A 76 -4.10 -8.86 15.00
C ALA A 76 -3.52 -9.26 16.36
N LYS A 77 -2.98 -8.28 17.11
CA LYS A 77 -2.47 -8.48 18.47
C LYS A 77 -3.53 -9.09 19.40
N ARG A 78 -4.77 -8.56 19.38
CA ARG A 78 -5.87 -9.08 20.21
C ARG A 78 -6.26 -10.52 19.90
N ARG A 79 -5.97 -11.00 18.69
CA ARG A 79 -6.35 -12.34 18.21
C ARG A 79 -5.17 -13.31 18.14
N GLY A 80 -3.97 -12.88 18.52
CA GLY A 80 -2.76 -13.68 18.34
C GLY A 80 -2.44 -13.96 16.85
N ILE A 81 -2.90 -13.10 15.94
CA ILE A 81 -2.62 -13.22 14.51
C ILE A 81 -1.28 -12.54 14.22
N THR A 82 -0.41 -13.23 13.49
CA THR A 82 0.82 -12.61 12.96
C THR A 82 0.44 -11.75 11.75
N LEU A 83 0.67 -10.45 11.85
CA LEU A 83 0.36 -9.48 10.80
C LEU A 83 1.61 -8.65 10.50
N LYS A 84 2.02 -8.62 9.24
CA LYS A 84 3.11 -7.76 8.77
C LYS A 84 2.54 -6.58 7.98
N ILE A 85 2.71 -5.37 8.50
CA ILE A 85 2.32 -4.12 7.83
C ILE A 85 3.59 -3.35 7.52
N LEU A 86 3.75 -2.95 6.25
CA LEU A 86 4.95 -2.28 5.76
C LEU A 86 4.61 -0.97 5.04
N PRO A 87 5.57 -0.03 4.95
CA PRO A 87 5.39 1.20 4.18
C PRO A 87 5.18 0.90 2.68
N LYS A 88 4.22 1.57 2.03
CA LYS A 88 4.00 1.44 0.59
C LYS A 88 4.53 2.66 -0.15
N LYS A 89 3.93 3.83 0.04
CA LYS A 89 4.37 5.13 -0.48
C LYS A 89 5.04 5.91 0.62
N VAL A 90 6.25 6.36 0.32
CA VAL A 90 7.08 7.14 1.23
C VAL A 90 7.39 8.48 0.56
N LEU A 91 7.40 9.53 1.36
CA LEU A 91 7.85 10.87 0.98
C LEU A 91 9.11 11.18 1.78
N TYR A 92 10.08 11.87 1.18
CA TYR A 92 11.32 12.23 1.86
C TYR A 92 11.50 13.75 1.88
N ASP A 93 11.71 14.29 3.07
CA ASP A 93 12.06 15.68 3.32
C ASP A 93 13.58 15.80 3.42
N PRO A 94 14.26 16.34 2.39
CA PRO A 94 15.70 16.48 2.44
C PRO A 94 16.17 17.55 3.43
N ALA A 95 15.39 18.60 3.67
CA ALA A 95 15.78 19.70 4.56
C ALA A 95 15.90 19.23 6.01
N ASN A 96 15.03 18.30 6.42
CA ASN A 96 15.04 17.72 7.77
C ASN A 96 15.63 16.30 7.81
N SER A 97 15.97 15.71 6.67
CA SER A 97 16.39 14.31 6.54
C SER A 97 15.37 13.31 7.11
N ILE A 98 14.08 13.59 6.92
CA ILE A 98 12.97 12.80 7.48
C ILE A 98 12.15 12.16 6.36
N ALA A 99 11.96 10.85 6.43
CA ALA A 99 11.00 10.12 5.63
C ALA A 99 9.65 10.01 6.35
N VAL A 100 8.56 10.18 5.61
CA VAL A 100 7.18 10.03 6.08
C VAL A 100 6.48 8.95 5.26
N VAL A 101 5.81 8.01 5.95
CA VAL A 101 4.98 7.00 5.29
C VAL A 101 3.60 7.60 4.99
N PHE A 102 3.27 7.71 3.71
CA PHE A 102 1.98 8.23 3.26
C PHE A 102 0.89 7.14 3.27
N ASP A 103 1.18 5.96 2.73
CA ASP A 103 0.30 4.78 2.84
C ASP A 103 1.09 3.52 3.20
N TRP A 104 0.38 2.57 3.80
CA TRP A 104 0.89 1.29 4.27
C TRP A 104 0.29 0.16 3.45
N PHE A 105 0.82 -1.06 3.55
CA PHE A 105 0.19 -2.25 3.02
C PHE A 105 0.38 -3.46 3.92
N VAL A 106 -0.48 -4.46 3.78
CA VAL A 106 -0.33 -5.73 4.51
C VAL A 106 0.50 -6.70 3.67
N ASP A 107 1.66 -7.11 4.14
CA ASP A 107 2.53 -8.04 3.42
C ASP A 107 2.08 -9.49 3.64
N HIS A 108 1.28 -10.04 2.72
CA HIS A 108 0.72 -11.38 2.80
C HIS A 108 0.28 -11.92 1.44
N ASP A 109 0.23 -13.25 1.29
CA ASP A 109 -0.40 -13.90 0.13
C ASP A 109 -1.89 -14.10 0.35
N VAL A 110 -2.24 -14.56 1.56
CA VAL A 110 -3.61 -14.78 2.04
C VAL A 110 -3.86 -13.90 3.27
N CYS A 111 -4.97 -13.15 3.27
CA CYS A 111 -5.28 -12.20 4.32
C CYS A 111 -5.20 -12.88 5.69
N PRO A 112 -4.39 -12.38 6.65
CA PRO A 112 -4.24 -13.02 7.95
C PRO A 112 -5.53 -13.09 8.78
N PHE A 113 -6.56 -12.32 8.39
CA PHE A 113 -7.89 -12.36 9.00
C PHE A 113 -8.87 -13.32 8.31
N LEU A 114 -8.44 -14.05 7.27
CA LEU A 114 -9.25 -15.06 6.60
C LEU A 114 -9.11 -16.41 7.31
N GLU A 115 -10.16 -16.84 7.98
CA GLU A 115 -10.29 -18.18 8.55
C GLU A 115 -10.92 -19.15 7.54
N GLY A 116 -10.30 -20.32 7.40
CA GLY A 116 -10.71 -21.35 6.46
C GLY A 116 -10.72 -20.83 5.02
N LYS A 117 -11.85 -21.04 4.32
CA LYS A 117 -11.98 -20.65 2.91
C LYS A 117 -12.53 -19.24 2.71
N ALA A 118 -13.39 -18.76 3.61
CA ALA A 118 -14.33 -17.66 3.33
C ALA A 118 -14.59 -16.71 4.51
N ASN A 119 -14.18 -17.06 5.74
CA ASN A 119 -14.59 -16.33 6.93
C ASN A 119 -13.61 -15.19 7.26
N CYS A 120 -13.99 -13.94 6.97
CA CYS A 120 -13.20 -12.79 7.40
C CYS A 120 -13.53 -12.41 8.86
N THR A 121 -12.58 -12.62 9.78
CA THR A 121 -12.77 -12.41 11.22
C THR A 121 -12.93 -10.95 11.63
N ILE A 122 -12.65 -10.02 10.70
CA ILE A 122 -12.85 -8.58 10.87
C ILE A 122 -13.85 -8.01 9.87
N TYR A 123 -14.77 -8.82 9.31
CA TYR A 123 -15.60 -8.42 8.17
C TYR A 123 -16.28 -7.05 8.34
N LEU A 124 -16.92 -6.78 9.48
CA LEU A 124 -17.61 -5.51 9.72
C LEU A 124 -16.66 -4.31 9.83
N ASN A 125 -15.42 -4.56 10.24
CA ASN A 125 -14.42 -3.53 10.50
C ASN A 125 -13.27 -3.57 9.49
N ARG A 126 -13.43 -4.26 8.37
CA ARG A 126 -12.39 -4.38 7.34
C ARG A 126 -11.98 -3.00 6.79
N PRO A 127 -10.75 -2.86 6.24
CA PRO A 127 -10.30 -1.61 5.62
C PRO A 127 -11.27 -1.09 4.56
N GLN A 128 -11.23 0.22 4.30
CA GLN A 128 -12.11 0.88 3.35
C GLN A 128 -11.98 0.28 1.94
N ILE A 129 -10.75 0.00 1.50
CA ILE A 129 -10.50 -0.68 0.23
C ILE A 129 -11.21 -2.05 0.12
N CYS A 130 -11.38 -2.76 1.24
CA CYS A 130 -12.12 -4.03 1.30
C CYS A 130 -13.63 -3.82 1.45
N LYS A 131 -14.09 -2.68 1.99
CA LYS A 131 -15.51 -2.32 2.07
C LYS A 131 -16.06 -1.96 0.70
N ASP A 132 -15.28 -1.21 -0.07
CA ASP A 132 -15.66 -0.73 -1.40
C ASP A 132 -15.60 -1.83 -2.46
N PHE A 133 -14.88 -2.93 -2.20
CA PHE A 133 -14.86 -4.07 -3.09
C PHE A 133 -16.28 -4.67 -3.31
N PRO A 134 -16.69 -4.97 -4.56
CA PRO A 134 -15.89 -5.04 -5.78
C PRO A 134 -15.77 -3.73 -6.57
N PHE A 135 -16.52 -2.70 -6.21
CA PHE A 135 -16.57 -1.46 -6.96
C PHE A 135 -15.63 -0.44 -6.33
N HIS A 136 -14.43 -0.33 -6.89
CA HIS A 136 -13.53 0.76 -6.56
C HIS A 136 -14.09 2.09 -7.11
N HIS A 137 -15.15 2.61 -6.49
CA HIS A 137 -15.65 3.98 -6.69
C HIS A 137 -14.74 5.01 -5.99
N LEU A 138 -13.58 4.58 -5.49
CA LEU A 138 -12.54 5.48 -5.01
C LEU A 138 -12.17 6.41 -6.16
N GLN A 139 -12.68 7.64 -6.11
CA GLN A 139 -12.05 8.75 -6.83
C GLN A 139 -10.62 8.80 -6.29
N ASN A 140 -9.66 8.36 -7.10
CA ASN A 140 -8.29 8.23 -6.69
C ASN A 140 -7.62 9.62 -6.71
N ASN A 141 -7.98 10.44 -5.72
CA ASN A 141 -7.43 11.78 -5.53
C ASN A 141 -6.07 11.75 -4.80
N GLN A 142 -5.50 10.55 -4.55
CA GLN A 142 -4.27 10.40 -3.79
C GLN A 142 -3.10 11.19 -4.39
N LEU A 143 -3.03 11.35 -5.71
CA LEU A 143 -1.99 12.18 -6.32
C LEU A 143 -2.10 13.64 -5.88
N GLU A 144 -3.32 14.19 -5.87
CA GLU A 144 -3.56 15.58 -5.46
C GLU A 144 -3.39 15.74 -3.95
N GLU A 145 -3.78 14.75 -3.15
CA GLU A 145 -3.50 14.71 -1.71
C GLU A 145 -2.00 14.71 -1.41
N ILE A 146 -1.22 13.91 -2.14
CA ILE A 146 0.24 13.85 -2.01
C ILE A 146 0.88 15.18 -2.41
N LYS A 147 0.48 15.76 -3.55
CA LYS A 147 0.99 17.08 -3.98
C LYS A 147 0.65 18.17 -2.96
N THR A 148 -0.57 18.14 -2.42
CA THR A 148 -1.00 19.07 -1.36
C THR A 148 -0.12 18.89 -0.13
N PHE A 149 0.09 17.65 0.32
CA PHE A 149 0.95 17.35 1.47
C PHE A 149 2.39 17.86 1.26
N ILE A 150 2.98 17.58 0.10
CA ILE A 150 4.33 18.04 -0.28
C ILE A 150 4.40 19.57 -0.27
N SER A 151 3.42 20.24 -0.86
CA SER A 151 3.34 21.69 -0.94
C SER A 151 3.20 22.34 0.45
N GLU A 152 2.26 21.86 1.27
CA GLU A 152 2.04 22.35 2.64
C GLU A 152 3.26 22.17 3.54
N ARG A 153 3.97 21.04 3.38
CA ARG A 153 5.18 20.73 4.13
C ARG A 153 6.46 21.31 3.51
N LYS A 154 6.36 21.90 2.32
CA LYS A 154 7.48 22.44 1.54
C LYS A 154 8.58 21.40 1.30
N PHE A 155 8.20 20.17 0.97
CA PHE A 155 9.15 19.13 0.60
C PHE A 155 9.73 19.46 -0.78
N GLU A 156 11.05 19.54 -0.85
CA GLU A 156 11.76 19.68 -2.12
C GLU A 156 12.16 18.29 -2.64
N LEU A 157 12.00 18.06 -3.94
CA LEU A 157 12.47 16.82 -4.55
C LEU A 157 13.98 16.90 -4.74
N LEU A 158 14.66 15.78 -4.47
CA LEU A 158 16.09 15.65 -4.68
C LEU A 158 16.37 15.38 -6.16
N ASP A 159 17.38 16.07 -6.69
CA ASP A 159 17.99 15.77 -7.99
C ASP A 159 19.15 14.78 -7.79
N GLU A 160 18.82 13.57 -7.35
CA GLU A 160 19.75 12.48 -7.07
C GLU A 160 19.31 11.19 -7.78
N PRO A 161 20.22 10.22 -8.01
CA PRO A 161 19.83 8.90 -8.49
C PRO A 161 18.77 8.27 -7.58
N TYR A 162 17.73 7.66 -8.16
CA TYR A 162 16.59 7.15 -7.40
C TYR A 162 16.98 6.12 -6.32
N ASP A 163 18.00 5.31 -6.57
CA ASP A 163 18.50 4.33 -5.59
C ASP A 163 19.06 5.03 -4.34
N GLU A 164 19.67 6.20 -4.49
CA GLU A 164 20.19 7.00 -3.38
C GLU A 164 19.05 7.62 -2.57
N ILE A 165 18.00 8.09 -3.24
CA ILE A 165 16.79 8.62 -2.62
C ILE A 165 16.09 7.53 -1.80
N VAL A 166 15.97 6.31 -2.35
CA VAL A 166 15.44 5.13 -1.65
C VAL A 166 16.31 4.79 -0.44
N ARG A 167 17.65 4.82 -0.57
CA ARG A 167 18.59 4.55 0.52
C ARG A 167 18.37 5.51 1.69
N ARG A 168 18.37 6.83 1.43
CA ARG A 168 18.12 7.88 2.44
C ARG A 168 16.76 7.71 3.12
N ALA A 169 15.71 7.44 2.34
CA ALA A 169 14.38 7.21 2.89
C ALA A 169 14.33 5.98 3.82
N ARG A 170 14.98 4.87 3.43
CA ARG A 170 15.08 3.66 4.26
C ARG A 170 15.81 3.93 5.58
N GLU A 171 16.95 4.60 5.53
CA GLU A 171 17.72 4.94 6.73
C GLU A 171 16.92 5.82 7.69
N SER A 172 16.22 6.82 7.15
CA SER A 172 15.35 7.68 7.95
C SER A 172 14.21 6.90 8.60
N LEU A 173 13.52 6.01 7.88
CA LEU A 173 12.45 5.17 8.45
C LEU A 173 12.97 4.22 9.53
N LEU A 174 14.12 3.57 9.30
CA LEU A 174 14.77 2.71 10.30
C LEU A 174 15.11 3.48 11.57
N SER A 175 15.64 4.70 11.44
CA SER A 175 15.98 5.56 12.59
C SER A 175 14.74 5.94 13.41
N GLN A 176 13.57 5.92 12.79
CA GLN A 176 12.26 6.16 13.42
C GLN A 176 11.63 4.88 14.00
N GLY A 177 12.32 3.72 13.91
CA GLY A 177 11.82 2.44 14.39
C GLY A 177 10.76 1.80 13.49
N ILE A 178 10.65 2.22 12.21
CA ILE A 178 9.73 1.65 11.23
C ILE A 178 10.39 0.43 10.57
N GLU A 179 9.71 -0.72 10.61
CA GLU A 179 10.17 -1.95 9.93
C GLU A 179 10.11 -1.79 8.40
N ILE A 180 11.17 -2.23 7.70
CA ILE A 180 11.33 -2.13 6.23
C ILE A 180 11.88 -3.41 5.57
#